data_AF-A0A8J3QVP0-F1
#
_entry.id   AF-A0A8J3QVP0-F1
#
_cell.length_a   1.000
_cell.length_b   1.000
_cell.length_c   1.000
_cell.angle_alpha   90.00
_cell.angle_beta   90.00
_cell.angle_gamma   90.00
#
_symmetry.space_group_name_H-M   'P 1'
#
loop_
_entity.id
_entity.type
_entity.pdbx_description
1 polymer ?
#
loop_
_entity_poly.entity_id
_entity_poly.type
_entity_poly.pdbx_seq_one_letter_code
_entity_poly.pdbx_strand_id
1 'polypeptide(L)'
;MTTETTSQLVIAILGLVAATVPAVRIGRRRSQRAEQLRRDLELLRLIPETSPSRQLFADDIERRLASLVRSEIVGRRDRDGLVGSAVFIGVGAGFGALGIFNDGLWRLFLIPAIVLLVAGLAILPMYLRKVPRDTKGNAIEGSPSPGLMNEQPADDVPAELERSS
;
A
#
# COMPACT_ATOMS: atom_id res chain seq x y z
N MET A 1 -17.77 28.43 25.23
CA MET A 1 -17.51 27.10 24.65
C MET A 1 -18.59 26.17 25.14
N THR A 2 -19.47 25.70 24.25
CA THR A 2 -20.54 24.77 24.61
C THR A 2 -19.96 23.36 24.73
N THR A 3 -20.51 22.55 25.63
CA THR A 3 -20.07 21.16 25.86
C THR A 3 -20.14 20.30 24.60
N GLU A 4 -21.02 20.65 23.65
CA GLU A 4 -21.17 20.00 22.34
C GLU A 4 -19.93 20.10 21.45
N THR A 5 -19.22 21.22 21.42
CA THR A 5 -18.02 21.36 20.58
C THR A 5 -16.87 20.49 21.10
N THR A 6 -16.83 20.29 22.42
CA THR A 6 -15.80 19.48 23.07
C THR A 6 -16.02 17.98 22.79
N SER A 7 -17.28 17.50 22.82
CA SER A 7 -17.59 16.10 22.52
C SER A 7 -17.36 15.74 21.05
N GLN A 8 -17.70 16.63 20.11
CA GLN A 8 -17.46 16.42 18.68
C GLN A 8 -15.96 16.30 18.37
N LEU A 9 -15.12 17.12 19.00
CA LEU A 9 -13.68 17.10 18.80
C LEU A 9 -13.05 15.82 19.36
N VAL A 10 -13.52 15.35 20.52
CA VAL A 10 -13.10 14.06 21.09
C VAL A 10 -13.49 12.89 20.18
N ILE A 11 -14.71 12.88 19.64
CA ILE A 11 -15.17 11.84 18.70
C ILE A 11 -14.33 11.84 17.42
N ALA A 12 -14.00 13.01 16.88
CA ALA A 12 -13.17 13.14 15.69
C ALA A 12 -11.74 12.60 15.92
N ILE A 13 -11.12 12.92 17.06
CA ILE A 13 -9.80 12.39 17.44
C ILE A 13 -9.87 10.87 17.64
N LEU A 14 -10.90 10.36 18.35
CA LEU A 14 -11.07 8.92 18.54
C LEU A 14 -11.26 8.18 17.21
N GLY A 15 -12.01 8.76 16.28
CA GLY A 15 -12.19 8.22 14.92
C GLY A 15 -10.87 8.14 14.15
N LEU A 16 -10.04 9.18 14.24
CA LEU A 16 -8.72 9.22 13.59
C LEU A 16 -7.75 8.20 14.22
N VAL A 17 -7.73 8.07 15.55
CA VAL A 17 -6.92 7.07 16.25
C VAL A 17 -7.41 5.66 15.94
N ALA A 18 -8.72 5.42 15.94
CA ALA A 18 -9.30 4.11 15.60
C ALA A 18 -9.00 3.71 14.15
N ALA A 19 -8.92 4.66 13.21
CA ALA A 19 -8.56 4.40 11.82
C ALA A 19 -7.07 4.10 11.61
N THR A 20 -6.18 4.68 12.43
CA THR A 20 -4.72 4.51 12.31
C THR A 20 -4.19 3.21 12.94
N VAL A 21 -4.79 2.74 14.04
CA VAL A 21 -4.41 1.47 14.71
C VAL A 21 -4.42 0.24 13.77
N PRO A 22 -5.46 -0.02 12.95
CA PRO A 22 -5.47 -1.17 12.05
C PRO A 22 -4.44 -1.04 10.91
N ALA A 23 -4.15 0.17 10.45
CA ALA A 23 -3.13 0.41 9.43
C ALA A 23 -1.72 -0.02 9.92
N VAL A 24 -1.35 0.40 11.14
CA VAL A 24 -0.06 0.04 11.75
C VAL A 24 0.04 -1.47 12.04
N ARG A 25 -1.07 -2.11 12.46
CA ARG A 25 -1.10 -3.57 12.70
C ARG A 25 -0.93 -4.39 11.41
N ILE A 26 -1.41 -3.90 10.28
CA ILE A 26 -1.27 -4.59 8.99
C ILE A 26 0.21 -4.64 8.55
N GLY A 27 0.97 -3.57 8.79
CA GLY A 27 2.42 -3.52 8.51
C GLY A 27 3.20 -4.55 9.34
N ARG A 28 2.95 -4.61 10.66
CA ARG A 28 3.64 -5.55 11.56
C ARG A 28 3.38 -7.03 11.24
N ARG A 29 2.18 -7.38 10.78
CA ARG A 29 1.86 -8.77 10.42
C ARG A 29 2.67 -9.27 9.21
N ARG A 30 3.17 -8.38 8.35
CA ARG A 30 3.98 -8.77 7.19
C ARG A 30 5.41 -9.13 7.59
N SER A 31 6.07 -8.31 8.42
CA SER A 31 7.42 -8.65 8.89
C SER A 31 7.41 -9.97 9.66
N GLN A 32 6.38 -10.18 10.49
CA GLN A 32 6.21 -11.44 11.22
C GLN A 32 6.07 -12.66 10.30
N ARG A 33 5.35 -12.56 9.18
CA ARG A 33 5.19 -13.67 8.22
C ARG A 33 6.48 -13.98 7.47
N ALA A 34 7.21 -12.95 7.02
CA ALA A 34 8.51 -13.15 6.36
C ALA A 34 9.52 -13.80 7.31
N GLU A 35 9.51 -13.37 8.58
CA GLU A 35 10.40 -13.88 9.62
C GLU A 35 10.01 -15.28 10.13
N GLN A 36 8.71 -15.64 10.05
CA GLN A 36 8.27 -17.02 10.21
C GLN A 36 8.79 -17.89 9.06
N LEU A 37 8.64 -17.46 7.81
CA LEU A 37 9.11 -18.23 6.65
C LEU A 37 10.64 -18.44 6.67
N ARG A 38 11.39 -17.43 7.12
CA ARG A 38 12.85 -17.53 7.29
C ARG A 38 13.22 -18.57 8.35
N ARG A 39 12.51 -18.57 9.49
CA ARG A 39 12.67 -19.61 10.53
C ARG A 39 12.29 -20.99 10.04
N ASP A 40 11.21 -21.11 9.26
CA ASP A 40 10.77 -22.39 8.70
C ASP A 40 11.82 -22.96 7.72
N LEU A 41 12.48 -22.10 6.92
CA LEU A 41 13.61 -22.49 6.07
C LEU A 41 14.85 -22.88 6.87
N GLU A 42 15.14 -22.21 7.98
CA GLU A 42 16.23 -22.60 8.89
C GLU A 42 15.95 -23.97 9.53
N LEU A 43 14.70 -24.23 9.94
CA LEU A 43 14.28 -25.53 10.46
C LEU A 43 14.39 -26.62 9.40
N LEU A 44 14.01 -26.35 8.15
CA LEU A 44 14.14 -27.31 7.05
C LEU A 44 15.59 -27.77 6.85
N ARG A 45 16.57 -26.88 7.06
CA ARG A 45 18.01 -27.21 6.96
C ARG A 45 18.51 -28.13 8.08
N LEU A 46 17.81 -28.16 9.22
CA LEU A 46 18.16 -29.01 10.35
C LEU A 46 17.56 -30.43 10.22
N ILE A 47 16.61 -30.64 9.32
CA ILE A 47 15.98 -31.95 9.11
C ILE A 47 16.92 -32.84 8.26
N PRO A 48 17.22 -34.07 8.71
CA PRO A 48 18.02 -35.02 7.94
C PRO A 48 17.48 -35.22 6.52
N GLU A 49 18.38 -35.29 5.54
CA GLU A 49 18.04 -35.45 4.12
C GLU A 49 17.21 -36.72 3.85
N THR A 50 17.42 -37.75 4.66
CA THR A 50 16.77 -39.06 4.55
C THR A 50 15.39 -39.10 5.19
N SER A 51 14.95 -38.05 5.89
CA SER A 51 13.66 -38.05 6.57
C SER A 51 12.51 -37.79 5.57
N PRO A 52 11.48 -38.68 5.51
CA PRO A 52 10.32 -38.46 4.65
C PRO A 52 9.52 -37.20 5.04
N SER A 53 9.64 -36.75 6.29
CA SER A 53 9.01 -35.51 6.77
C SER A 53 9.60 -34.26 6.13
N ARG A 54 10.84 -34.31 5.62
CA ARG A 54 11.51 -33.15 4.99
C ARG A 54 10.76 -32.70 3.75
N GLN A 55 10.29 -33.64 2.94
CA GLN A 55 9.59 -33.34 1.70
C GLN A 55 8.20 -32.75 1.97
N LEU A 56 7.48 -33.30 2.95
CA LEU A 56 6.20 -32.73 3.39
C LEU A 56 6.34 -31.31 3.93
N PHE A 57 7.43 -31.04 4.66
CA PHE A 57 7.70 -29.70 5.21
C PHE A 57 8.11 -28.71 4.11
N ALA A 58 8.90 -29.16 3.13
CA ALA A 58 9.26 -28.36 1.97
C ALA A 58 8.03 -27.96 1.14
N ASP A 59 7.12 -28.90 0.89
CA ASP A 59 5.86 -28.66 0.18
C ASP A 59 4.98 -27.62 0.91
N ASP A 60 4.90 -27.67 2.24
CA ASP A 60 4.14 -26.68 3.02
C ASP A 60 4.77 -25.28 2.92
N ILE A 61 6.11 -25.19 3.02
CA ILE A 61 6.84 -23.93 2.84
C ILE A 61 6.61 -23.37 1.43
N GLU A 62 6.67 -24.20 0.40
CA GLU A 62 6.45 -23.79 -0.99
C GLU A 62 5.01 -23.27 -1.21
N ARG A 63 3.99 -23.93 -0.65
CA ARG A 63 2.61 -23.44 -0.69
C ARG A 63 2.46 -22.09 0.01
N ARG A 64 3.08 -21.92 1.18
CA ARG A 64 3.06 -20.65 1.92
C ARG A 64 3.79 -19.55 1.15
N LEU A 65 4.93 -19.86 0.57
CA LEU A 65 5.70 -18.94 -0.27
C LEU A 65 4.90 -18.53 -1.51
N ALA A 66 4.30 -19.48 -2.22
CA ALA A 66 3.44 -19.21 -3.36
C ALA A 66 2.25 -18.32 -2.97
N SER A 67 1.66 -18.53 -1.79
CA SER A 67 0.58 -17.67 -1.29
C SER A 67 1.05 -16.25 -0.97
N LEU A 68 2.26 -16.10 -0.41
CA LEU A 68 2.89 -14.81 -0.13
C LEU A 68 3.18 -14.05 -1.42
N VAL A 69 3.84 -14.71 -2.37
CA VAL A 69 4.18 -14.16 -3.69
C VAL A 69 2.92 -13.79 -4.46
N ARG A 70 1.88 -14.64 -4.48
CA ARG A 70 0.61 -14.33 -5.16
C ARG A 70 -0.10 -13.12 -4.52
N SER A 71 0.07 -12.93 -3.20
CA SER A 71 -0.46 -11.75 -2.51
C SER A 71 0.34 -10.46 -2.76
N GLU A 72 1.57 -10.58 -3.27
CA GLU A 72 2.46 -9.47 -3.64
C GLU A 72 2.38 -9.09 -5.13
N ILE A 73 2.33 -10.09 -6.03
CA ILE A 73 2.29 -9.90 -7.49
C ILE A 73 0.99 -9.23 -7.95
N VAL A 74 -0.14 -9.46 -7.26
CA VAL A 74 -1.38 -8.76 -7.58
C VAL A 74 -1.25 -7.31 -7.11
N GLY A 75 -0.74 -6.45 -8.01
CA GLY A 75 -0.45 -5.02 -7.82
C GLY A 75 -1.32 -4.37 -6.76
N ARG A 76 -0.72 -4.12 -5.61
CA ARG A 76 -1.42 -3.59 -4.44
C ARG A 76 -1.25 -2.09 -4.42
N ARG A 77 -2.37 -1.35 -4.28
CA ARG A 77 -2.32 0.08 -3.95
C ARG A 77 -1.46 0.24 -2.71
N ASP A 78 -0.56 1.22 -2.73
CA ASP A 78 0.25 1.54 -1.57
C ASP A 78 -0.67 2.07 -0.46
N ARG A 79 -1.08 1.16 0.42
CA ARG A 79 -2.03 1.46 1.49
C ARG A 79 -1.45 2.52 2.42
N ASP A 80 -0.14 2.53 2.59
CA ASP A 80 0.54 3.44 3.51
C ASP A 80 0.42 4.89 3.02
N GLY A 81 0.59 5.14 1.72
CA GLY A 81 0.39 6.47 1.15
C GLY A 81 -1.07 6.91 1.11
N LEU A 82 -2.01 5.97 0.91
CA LEU A 82 -3.44 6.26 0.96
C LEU A 82 -3.92 6.58 2.40
N VAL A 83 -3.41 5.85 3.39
CA VAL A 83 -3.63 6.13 4.82
C VAL A 83 -3.02 7.49 5.20
N GLY A 84 -1.78 7.76 4.78
CA GLY A 84 -1.15 9.06 5.01
C GLY A 84 -1.97 10.21 4.44
N SER A 85 -2.41 10.10 3.19
CA SER A 85 -3.27 11.10 2.53
C SER A 85 -4.58 11.32 3.30
N ALA A 86 -5.23 10.25 3.74
CA ALA A 86 -6.46 10.32 4.54
C ALA A 86 -6.24 11.02 5.89
N VAL A 87 -5.10 10.78 6.55
CA VAL A 87 -4.73 11.46 7.80
C VAL A 87 -4.54 12.96 7.55
N PHE A 88 -3.79 13.35 6.51
CA PHE A 88 -3.60 14.77 6.16
C PHE A 88 -4.93 15.48 5.88
N ILE A 89 -5.82 14.85 5.10
CA ILE A 89 -7.16 15.39 4.81
C ILE A 89 -7.99 15.50 6.10
N GLY A 90 -7.99 14.46 6.95
CA GLY A 90 -8.75 14.45 8.19
C GLY A 90 -8.29 15.51 9.20
N VAL A 91 -6.98 15.65 9.40
CA VAL A 91 -6.41 16.68 10.29
C VAL A 91 -6.64 18.08 9.71
N GLY A 92 -6.47 18.26 8.40
CA GLY A 92 -6.76 19.52 7.72
C GLY A 92 -8.23 19.93 7.86
N ALA A 93 -9.16 19.01 7.66
CA ALA A 93 -10.59 19.25 7.87
C ALA A 93 -10.90 19.59 9.35
N GLY A 94 -10.25 18.93 10.31
CA GLY A 94 -10.39 19.23 11.73
C GLY A 94 -9.95 20.65 12.09
N PHE A 95 -8.77 21.09 11.62
CA PHE A 95 -8.32 22.48 11.80
C PHE A 95 -9.21 23.48 11.06
N GLY A 96 -9.70 23.11 9.86
CA GLY A 96 -10.63 23.93 9.09
C GLY A 96 -11.93 24.17 9.85
N ALA A 97 -12.51 23.12 10.44
CA ALA A 97 -13.71 23.22 11.27
C ALA A 97 -13.45 24.12 12.48
N LEU A 98 -12.34 23.95 13.20
CA LEU A 98 -11.96 24.81 14.32
C LEU A 98 -11.87 26.29 13.92
N GLY A 99 -11.31 26.58 12.74
CA GLY A 99 -11.17 27.95 12.24
C GLY A 99 -12.47 28.58 11.71
N ILE A 100 -13.41 27.78 11.21
CA ILE A 100 -14.71 28.26 10.71
C ILE A 100 -15.71 28.47 11.87
N PHE A 101 -15.75 27.53 12.82
CA PHE A 101 -16.74 27.55 13.90
C PHE A 101 -16.33 28.39 15.12
N ASN A 102 -15.09 28.88 15.17
CA ASN A 102 -14.62 29.77 16.25
C ASN A 102 -14.09 31.07 15.65
N ASP A 103 -14.50 32.20 16.24
CA ASP A 103 -14.04 33.52 15.81
C ASP A 103 -12.71 33.95 16.46
N GLY A 104 -12.15 35.04 15.94
CA GLY A 104 -10.92 35.65 16.45
C GLY A 104 -9.65 34.91 15.99
N LEU A 105 -8.74 34.66 16.93
CA LEU A 105 -7.43 34.05 16.65
C LEU A 105 -7.53 32.62 16.08
N TRP A 106 -8.66 31.94 16.25
CA TRP A 106 -8.89 30.61 15.70
C TRP A 106 -8.90 30.59 14.16
N ARG A 107 -9.23 31.71 13.51
CA ARG A 107 -9.13 31.83 12.04
C ARG A 107 -7.71 31.60 11.52
N LEU A 108 -6.68 31.79 12.35
CA LEU A 108 -5.30 31.47 11.98
C LEU A 108 -5.09 29.97 11.69
N PHE A 109 -5.92 29.08 12.25
CA PHE A 109 -5.87 27.64 11.95
C PHE A 109 -6.34 27.30 10.53
N LEU A 110 -7.00 28.22 9.81
CA LEU A 110 -7.35 28.01 8.40
C LEU A 110 -6.10 27.86 7.53
N ILE A 111 -5.01 28.54 7.87
CA ILE A 111 -3.75 28.49 7.11
C ILE A 111 -3.17 27.06 7.13
N PRO A 112 -2.85 26.44 8.29
CA PRO A 112 -2.38 25.07 8.31
C PRO A 112 -3.45 24.07 7.83
N ALA A 113 -4.75 24.33 8.02
CA ALA A 113 -5.82 23.49 7.49
C ALA A 113 -5.75 23.35 5.97
N ILE A 114 -5.64 24.48 5.26
CA ILE A 114 -5.53 24.52 3.80
C ILE A 114 -4.25 23.81 3.34
N VAL A 115 -3.11 24.07 3.99
CA VAL A 115 -1.84 23.42 3.65
C VAL A 115 -1.94 21.90 3.78
N LEU A 116 -2.51 21.39 4.87
CA LEU A 116 -2.68 19.96 5.10
C LEU A 116 -3.67 19.32 4.12
N LEU A 117 -4.77 20.00 3.80
CA LEU A 117 -5.75 19.53 2.81
C LEU A 117 -5.13 19.44 1.41
N VAL A 118 -4.42 20.49 0.98
CA VAL A 118 -3.72 20.52 -0.31
C VAL A 118 -2.66 19.43 -0.38
N ALA A 119 -1.85 19.28 0.68
CA ALA A 119 -0.85 18.21 0.76
C ALA A 119 -1.51 16.82 0.66
N GLY A 120 -2.55 16.55 1.45
CA GLY A 120 -3.26 15.27 1.43
C GLY A 120 -3.88 14.96 0.06
N LEU A 121 -4.48 15.96 -0.60
CA LEU A 121 -5.06 15.82 -1.94
C LEU A 121 -3.99 15.65 -3.03
N ALA A 122 -2.85 16.34 -2.94
CA ALA A 122 -1.76 16.23 -3.91
C ALA A 122 -1.06 14.86 -3.85
N ILE A 123 -0.97 14.28 -2.65
CA ILE A 123 -0.36 12.97 -2.38
C ILE A 123 -1.29 11.84 -2.86
N LEU A 124 -2.61 11.98 -2.68
CA LEU A 124 -3.60 10.95 -3.01
C LEU A 124 -3.48 10.30 -4.41
N PRO A 125 -3.35 11.05 -5.53
CA PRO A 125 -3.24 10.47 -6.87
C PRO A 125 -1.97 9.66 -7.08
N MET A 126 -0.89 9.96 -6.34
CA MET A 126 0.38 9.21 -6.43
C MET A 126 0.20 7.77 -5.95
N TYR A 127 -0.68 7.54 -4.97
CA TYR A 127 -0.90 6.22 -4.36
C TYR A 127 -2.17 5.50 -4.86
N LEU A 128 -3.00 6.19 -5.66
CA LEU A 128 -4.13 5.59 -6.35
C LEU A 128 -3.69 4.70 -7.52
N ARG A 129 -2.54 4.99 -8.12
CA ARG A 129 -1.97 4.20 -9.22
C ARG A 129 -1.43 2.86 -8.69
N LYS A 130 -1.78 1.77 -9.37
CA LYS A 130 -1.14 0.47 -9.13
C LYS A 130 0.28 0.55 -9.67
N VAL A 131 1.26 0.43 -8.79
CA VAL A 131 2.67 0.31 -9.19
C VAL A 131 2.95 -1.18 -9.45
N PRO A 132 3.45 -1.56 -10.65
CA PRO A 132 3.91 -2.92 -10.90
C PRO A 132 5.10 -3.25 -9.99
N ARG A 133 5.07 -4.42 -9.37
CA ARG A 133 6.12 -4.89 -8.45
C ARG A 133 6.78 -6.15 -8.99
N ASP A 134 8.08 -6.28 -8.73
CA ASP A 134 8.84 -7.48 -9.11
C ASP A 134 8.44 -8.69 -8.23
N THR A 135 9.02 -9.85 -8.53
CA THR A 135 8.84 -11.09 -7.74
C THR A 135 9.40 -11.00 -6.32
N LYS A 136 10.13 -9.93 -5.99
CA LYS A 136 10.68 -9.62 -4.67
C LYS A 136 9.87 -8.55 -3.93
N GLY A 137 8.75 -8.09 -4.49
CA GLY A 137 7.87 -7.09 -3.89
C GLY A 137 8.36 -5.64 -3.98
N ASN A 138 9.46 -5.38 -4.70
CA ASN A 138 9.97 -4.04 -4.95
C ASN A 138 9.19 -3.37 -6.08
N ALA A 139 9.03 -2.05 -6.02
CA ALA A 139 8.54 -1.31 -7.18
C ALA A 139 9.55 -1.49 -8.32
N ILE A 140 9.07 -1.86 -9.51
CA ILE A 140 9.95 -1.96 -10.68
C ILE A 140 10.27 -0.54 -11.13
N GLU A 141 11.30 0.08 -10.56
CA GLU A 141 11.85 1.34 -11.05
C GLU A 141 12.26 1.15 -12.52
N GLY A 142 11.60 1.86 -13.42
CA GLY A 142 11.89 1.81 -14.86
C GLY A 142 10.93 0.98 -15.72
N SER A 143 9.84 0.41 -15.18
CA SER A 143 8.78 -0.09 -16.07
C SER A 143 8.20 1.09 -16.87
N PRO A 144 8.26 1.08 -18.21
CA PRO A 144 7.67 2.13 -19.02
C PRO A 144 6.21 2.26 -18.61
N SER A 145 5.83 3.48 -18.25
CA SER A 145 4.48 3.82 -17.85
C SER A 145 3.51 3.17 -18.85
N PRO A 146 2.53 2.35 -18.43
CA PRO A 146 1.68 1.58 -19.36
C PRO A 146 0.84 2.44 -20.31
N GLY A 147 0.91 3.78 -20.19
CA GLY A 147 0.40 4.73 -21.17
C GLY A 147 1.33 5.04 -22.36
N LEU A 148 2.51 4.41 -22.45
CA LEU A 148 3.41 4.51 -23.61
C LEU A 148 3.50 3.20 -24.42
N MET A 149 2.70 2.20 -24.10
CA MET A 149 2.44 1.05 -25.00
C MET A 149 1.29 1.37 -25.97
N ASN A 150 1.17 2.64 -26.39
CA ASN A 150 0.33 2.99 -27.52
C ASN A 150 1.20 2.86 -28.78
N GLU A 151 0.81 1.92 -29.64
CA GLU A 151 1.19 1.90 -31.05
C GLU A 151 2.68 1.69 -31.31
N GLN A 152 3.18 0.50 -30.99
CA GLN A 152 4.17 -0.06 -31.91
C GLN A 152 3.35 -0.55 -33.12
N PRO A 153 3.46 0.12 -34.29
CA PRO A 153 2.77 -0.35 -35.48
C PRO A 153 3.25 -1.77 -35.75
N ALA A 154 2.32 -2.63 -36.15
CA ALA A 154 2.62 -3.94 -36.70
C ALA A 154 3.30 -3.74 -38.07
N ASP A 155 4.51 -3.21 -38.08
CA ASP A 155 5.34 -3.18 -39.26
C ASP A 155 5.85 -4.60 -39.52
N ASP A 156 5.44 -5.09 -40.69
CA ASP A 156 6.13 -6.06 -41.53
C ASP A 156 6.31 -7.47 -40.97
N VAL A 157 5.25 -8.27 -41.12
CA VAL A 157 5.41 -9.69 -41.45
C VAL A 157 5.78 -9.78 -42.94
N PRO A 158 7.02 -10.13 -43.31
CA PRO A 158 7.40 -10.27 -44.71
C PRO A 158 6.61 -11.43 -45.35
N ALA A 159 5.94 -11.13 -46.46
CA ALA A 159 5.09 -12.03 -47.24
C ALA A 159 5.85 -13.16 -47.98
N GLU A 160 7.06 -13.53 -47.55
CA GLU A 160 7.93 -14.47 -48.29
C GLU A 160 7.72 -15.96 -47.95
N LEU A 161 6.79 -16.33 -47.07
CA LEU A 161 6.61 -17.73 -46.66
C LEU A 161 5.50 -18.52 -47.40
N GLU A 162 4.82 -17.95 -48.40
CA GLU A 162 3.74 -18.65 -49.14
C GLU A 162 4.15 -19.31 -50.48
N ARG A 163 5.45 -19.39 -50.85
CA ARG A 163 5.87 -19.99 -52.14
C ARG A 163 6.71 -21.27 -52.06
N SER A 164 6.62 -22.02 -50.97
CA SER A 164 7.31 -23.30 -50.81
C SER A 164 6.34 -24.42 -50.41
N SER A 165 5.39 -24.75 -51.27
CA SER A 165 4.63 -26.00 -51.25
C SER A 165 4.14 -26.35 -52.64
#